data_AF-A0A9D3W9L9-F1
#
_entry.id   AF-A0A9D3W9L9-F1
#
_cell.length_a   1.000
_cell.length_b   1.000
_cell.length_c   1.000
_cell.angle_alpha   90.00
_cell.angle_beta   90.00
_cell.angle_gamma   90.00
#
_symmetry.space_group_name_H-M   'P 1'
#
loop_
_entity.id
_entity.type
_entity.pdbx_description
1 polymer ?
#
loop_
_entity_poly.entity_id
_entity_poly.type
_entity_poly.pdbx_seq_one_letter_code
_entity_poly.pdbx_strand_id
1 'polypeptide(L)' 'MAGVLGIYGLIIAVIISTGINPKAKSYNLFDGYAHLSSGLACGLARLYAGMAIGIVGDAGVRYGALIPPMFLT' A
#
# COMPACT_ATOMS: atom_id res chain seq x y z
N MET A 1 7.19 11.16 -0.63
CA MET A 1 6.86 10.29 0.53
C MET A 1 6.49 8.87 0.10
N ALA A 2 7.38 8.15 -0.61
CA ALA A 2 7.08 6.80 -1.12
C ALA A 2 7.19 5.70 -0.04
N GLY A 3 8.05 5.87 0.96
CA GLY A 3 8.33 4.84 1.98
C GLY A 3 7.16 4.50 2.90
N VAL A 4 6.27 5.47 3.19
CA VAL A 4 5.13 5.29 4.10
C VAL A 4 4.11 4.27 3.58
N LEU A 5 3.94 4.16 2.25
CA LEU A 5 3.05 3.18 1.63
C LEU A 5 3.46 1.73 1.94
N GLY A 6 4.76 1.47 2.05
CA GLY A 6 5.28 0.14 2.41
C GLY A 6 4.92 -0.26 3.84
N ILE A 7 4.92 0.69 4.78
CA ILE A 7 4.61 0.44 6.19
C ILE A 7 3.15 0.01 6.35
N TYR A 8 2.24 0.66 5.59
CA TYR A 8 0.83 0.25 5.60
C TYR A 8 0.61 -1.16 5.06
N GLY A 9 1.41 -1.62 4.09
CA GLY A 9 1.36 -3.00 3.59
C GLY A 9 1.79 -4.01 4.66
N LEU A 10 2.84 -3.69 5.41
CA LEU A 10 3.32 -4.51 6.53
C LEU A 10 2.27 -4.62 7.65
N ILE A 11 1.63 -3.51 8.01
CA ILE A 11 0.58 -3.49 9.05
C ILE A 11 -0.59 -4.41 8.67
N ILE A 12 -1.04 -4.36 7.41
CA ILE A 12 -2.14 -5.21 6.93
C ILE A 12 -1.76 -6.69 6.96
N ALA A 13 -0.52 -7.03 6.58
CA ALA A 13 -0.02 -8.41 6.66
C ALA A 13 -0.01 -8.93 8.10
N VAL A 14 0.40 -8.10 9.07
CA VAL A 14 0.41 -8.45 10.50
C VAL A 14 -1.01 -8.67 11.01
N ILE A 15 -1.95 -7.77 10.70
CA ILE A 15 -3.35 -7.89 11.13
C ILE A 15 -3.98 -9.19 10.63
N ILE A 16 -3.77 -9.51 9.34
CA ILE A 16 -4.26 -10.76 8.74
C ILE A 16 -3.64 -11.95 9.47
N SER A 17 -2.31 -11.96 9.68
CA SER A 17 -1.62 -13.05 10.38
C SER A 17 -2.15 -13.30 11.79
N THR A 18 -2.43 -12.23 12.55
CA THR A 18 -3.02 -12.33 13.90
C THR A 18 -4.49 -12.76 13.91
N GLY A 19 -5.21 -12.59 12.80
CA GLY A 19 -6.62 -13.00 12.68
C GLY A 19 -6.82 -14.49 12.42
N ILE A 20 -5.80 -15.18 11.91
CA ILE A 20 -5.85 -16.62 11.58
C ILE A 20 -5.70 -17.42 12.88
N ASN A 21 -6.82 -17.95 13.40
CA ASN A 21 -6.84 -18.78 14.60
C ASN A 21 -7.14 -20.25 14.25
N PRO A 22 -6.11 -21.08 13.98
CA PRO A 22 -6.30 -22.48 13.58
C PRO A 22 -6.81 -23.39 14.70
N LYS A 23 -6.82 -22.92 15.96
CA LYS A 23 -7.24 -23.71 17.14
C LYS A 23 -8.69 -23.50 17.55
N ALA A 24 -9.37 -22.45 17.08
CA ALA A 24 -10.70 -22.06 17.57
C ALA A 24 -11.80 -22.01 16.50
N LYS A 25 -11.44 -21.91 15.21
CA LYS A 25 -12.39 -21.82 14.09
C LYS A 25 -11.93 -22.73 12.96
N SER A 26 -12.82 -23.56 12.40
CA SER A 26 -12.54 -24.25 11.14
C SER A 26 -12.29 -23.20 10.06
N TYR A 27 -11.04 -23.11 9.61
CA TYR A 27 -10.64 -22.17 8.58
C TYR A 27 -11.19 -22.66 7.24
N ASN A 28 -12.33 -22.12 6.83
CA ASN A 28 -12.97 -22.50 5.57
C ASN A 28 -12.12 -22.01 4.40
N LEU A 29 -12.13 -22.76 3.29
CA LEU A 29 -11.47 -22.37 2.02
C LEU A 29 -11.87 -20.95 1.58
N PHE A 30 -13.12 -20.54 1.86
CA PHE A 30 -13.61 -19.20 1.59
C PHE A 30 -12.87 -18.09 2.37
N ASP A 31 -12.60 -18.30 3.66
CA ASP A 31 -11.84 -17.34 4.48
C ASP A 31 -10.39 -17.23 3.99
N GLY A 32 -9.80 -18.35 3.55
CA GLY A 32 -8.47 -18.37 2.93
C GLY A 32 -8.41 -17.53 1.64
N TYR A 33 -9.36 -17.73 0.73
CA TYR A 33 -9.44 -16.93 -0.51
C TYR A 33 -9.76 -15.46 -0.24
N ALA A 34 -10.59 -15.15 0.77
CA ALA A 34 -10.89 -13.78 1.18
C ALA A 34 -9.65 -13.06 1.72
N HIS A 35 -8.83 -13.72 2.53
CA HIS A 35 -7.57 -13.16 3.03
C HIS A 35 -6.52 -12.98 1.92
N LEU A 36 -6.42 -13.92 0.98
CA LEU A 36 -5.54 -13.79 -0.18
C LEU A 36 -5.98 -12.62 -1.08
N SER A 37 -7.27 -12.54 -1.40
CA SER A 37 -7.82 -11.52 -2.29
C SER A 37 -7.71 -10.12 -1.68
N SER A 38 -8.00 -9.96 -0.39
CA SER A 38 -7.83 -8.69 0.31
C SER A 38 -6.37 -8.24 0.35
N GLY A 39 -5.42 -9.15 0.61
CA GLY A 39 -3.99 -8.85 0.53
C GLY A 39 -3.54 -8.42 -0.87
N LEU A 40 -3.98 -9.13 -1.91
CA LEU A 40 -3.61 -8.84 -3.29
C LEU A 40 -4.20 -7.50 -3.78
N ALA A 41 -5.48 -7.24 -3.53
CA ALA A 41 -6.14 -6.00 -3.92
C ALA A 41 -5.47 -4.78 -3.24
N CYS A 42 -5.20 -4.89 -1.93
CA CYS A 42 -4.60 -3.81 -1.16
C CYS A 42 -3.11 -3.59 -1.51
N GLY A 43 -2.40 -4.66 -1.88
CA GLY A 43 -1.01 -4.60 -2.36
C GLY A 43 -0.87 -3.95 -3.73
N LEU A 44 -1.70 -4.36 -4.70
CA LEU A 44 -1.68 -3.80 -6.05
C LEU A 44 -2.07 -2.31 -6.07
N ALA A 45 -3.06 -1.91 -5.27
CA ALA A 45 -3.44 -0.51 -5.13
C ALA A 45 -2.28 0.35 -4.61
N ARG A 46 -1.50 -0.16 -3.64
CA ARG A 46 -0.32 0.54 -3.10
C ARG A 46 0.84 0.59 -4.08
N LEU A 47 1.04 -0.45 -4.89
CA LEU A 47 2.04 -0.46 -5.94
C LEU A 47 1.74 0.62 -6.99
N TYR A 48 0.47 0.72 -7.42
CA TYR A 48 0.04 1.75 -8.35
C TYR A 48 0.17 3.16 -7.76
N ALA A 49 -0.25 3.35 -6.49
CA ALA A 49 -0.09 4.61 -5.80
C ALA A 49 1.39 5.03 -5.68
N GLY A 50 2.29 4.10 -5.36
CA GLY A 50 3.73 4.34 -5.33
C GLY A 50 4.29 4.77 -6.70
N MET A 51 3.82 4.14 -7.78
CA MET A 51 4.20 4.49 -9.15
C MET A 51 3.73 5.90 -9.51
N ALA A 52 2.48 6.25 -9.22
CA ALA A 52 1.93 7.59 -9.48
C ALA A 52 2.68 8.69 -8.70
N ILE A 53 3.03 8.43 -7.44
CA ILE A 53 3.82 9.36 -6.62
C ILE A 53 5.23 9.53 -7.19
N GLY A 54 5.84 8.47 -7.72
CA GLY A 54 7.14 8.55 -8.39
C GLY A 54 7.09 9.46 -9.62
N ILE A 55 6.05 9.31 -10.46
CA ILE A 55 5.86 10.14 -11.67
C ILE A 55 5.62 11.60 -11.30
N VAL A 56 4.73 11.86 -10.33
CA VAL A 56 4.48 13.23 -9.83
C VAL A 56 5.72 13.82 -9.17
N GLY A 57 6.52 13.00 -8.47
CA GLY A 57 7.77 13.41 -7.87
C GLY A 57 8.81 13.86 -8.90
N ASP A 58 9.00 13.09 -9.98
CA ASP A 58 9.92 13.44 -11.08
C ASP A 58 9.49 14.75 -11.77
N ALA A 59 8.21 14.85 -12.11
CA ALA A 59 7.64 16.08 -12.67
C ALA A 59 7.78 17.26 -11.70
N GLY A 60 7.46 17.05 -10.42
CA GLY A 60 7.51 18.09 -9.38
C GLY A 60 8.92 18.67 -9.19
N VAL A 61 9.97 17.84 -9.22
CA VAL A 61 11.36 18.34 -9.13
C VAL A 61 11.74 19.15 -10.37
N ARG A 62 11.35 18.69 -11.57
CA ARG A 62 11.64 19.37 -12.83
C ARG A 62 10.98 20.75 -12.94
N TYR A 63 9.68 20.83 -12.63
CA TYR A 63 8.94 22.09 -12.70
C TYR A 63 9.22 22.98 -11.49
N GLY A 64 9.48 22.42 -10.30
CA GLY A 64 9.85 23.16 -9.10
C GLY A 64 11.21 23.87 -9.21
N ALA A 65 12.14 23.35 -10.01
CA ALA A 65 13.42 24.01 -10.28
C ALA A 65 13.30 25.21 -11.23
N LEU A 66 12.28 25.23 -12.10
CA LEU A 66 12.08 26.27 -13.11
C LEU A 66 11.16 27.40 -12.65
N ILE A 67 10.28 27.13 -11.68
CA ILE A 67 9.20 28.05 -11.30
C ILE A 67 9.13 28.16 -9.76
N PRO A 68 9.76 29.19 -9.14
CA PRO A 68 9.49 29.51 -7.75
C PRO A 68 8.12 30.23 -7.62
N PRO A 69 7.20 29.92 -6.67
CA PRO A 69 7.12 28.85 -5.67
C PRO A 69 6.01 27.82 -6.01
N MET A 70 6.33 26.74 -6.71
CA MET A 70 5.39 25.64 -7.00
C MET A 70 5.29 24.59 -5.88
N PHE A 71 6.26 24.55 -4.96
CA PHE A 71 6.16 23.74 -3.75
C PHE A 71 5.42 24.56 -2.71
N LEU A 72 4.16 24.22 -2.42
CA LEU A 72 3.44 24.82 -1.30
C LEU A 72 4.30 24.69 -0.04
N THR A 73 4.37 25.79 0.73
CA THR A 73 4.83 25.79 2.12
C THR A 73 4.03 24.80 2.94
#